data_AF-A0A1Q4DXG1-F1
#
_entry.id   AF-A0A1Q4DXG1-F1
#
_cell.length_a   1.000
_cell.length_b   1.000
_cell.length_c   1.000
_cell.angle_alpha   90.00
_cell.angle_beta   90.00
_cell.angle_gamma   90.00
#
_symmetry.space_group_name_H-M   'P 1'
#
loop_
_entity.id
_entity.type
_entity.pdbx_description
1 polymer ?
#
loop_
_entity_poly.entity_id
_entity_poly.type
_entity_poly.pdbx_seq_one_letter_code
_entity_poly.pdbx_strand_id
1 'polypeptide(L)'
;MGISRQTLYTEFGSKPALVRAVVLDRANRLTASLTGVLAAADSDVHGAIRAAVRFLLDAARADPLVKCLVSGPDGDLLALVTTGSAPIIDGTTRALTDYVTEVRPGTDARRVAVAADAFTRLVISHVVLPDREIDDAADDVADVIGPYLMEVLSAT
;
A
#
# COMPACT_ATOMS: atom_id res chain seq x y z
N MET A 1 2.33 -29.44 -0.37
CA MET A 1 3.60 -30.03 -0.87
C MET A 1 4.74 -29.24 -0.25
N GLY A 2 5.55 -29.84 0.61
CA GLY A 2 6.65 -29.16 1.32
C GLY A 2 7.93 -29.15 0.49
N ILE A 3 8.40 -27.96 0.13
CA ILE A 3 9.67 -27.78 -0.61
C ILE A 3 10.81 -27.70 0.41
N SER A 4 11.96 -28.33 0.13
CA SER A 4 13.11 -28.28 1.05
C SER A 4 13.73 -26.87 1.08
N ARG A 5 14.30 -26.47 2.23
CA ARG A 5 15.04 -25.19 2.36
C ARG A 5 16.18 -25.08 1.32
N GLN A 6 16.79 -26.20 0.97
CA GLN A 6 17.85 -26.27 -0.03
C GLN A 6 17.32 -25.99 -1.44
N THR A 7 16.15 -26.52 -1.77
CA THR A 7 15.47 -26.26 -3.06
C THR A 7 15.03 -24.80 -3.17
N LEU A 8 14.49 -24.21 -2.09
CA LEU A 8 14.17 -22.78 -2.03
C LEU A 8 15.41 -21.90 -2.22
N TYR A 9 16.53 -22.23 -1.57
CA TYR A 9 17.76 -21.46 -1.77
C TYR A 9 18.41 -21.68 -3.14
N THR A 10 18.14 -22.80 -3.80
CA THR A 10 18.62 -23.05 -5.17
C THR A 10 17.81 -22.24 -6.19
N GLU A 11 16.50 -22.07 -5.98
CA GLU A 11 15.66 -21.24 -6.85
C GLU A 11 15.91 -19.73 -6.68
N PHE A 12 16.10 -19.26 -5.44
CA PHE A 12 16.22 -17.83 -5.14
C PHE A 12 17.66 -17.36 -4.92
N GLY A 13 18.63 -18.26 -4.84
CA GLY A 13 20.06 -17.96 -4.68
C GLY A 13 20.49 -17.47 -3.29
N SER A 14 19.64 -16.73 -2.55
CA SER A 14 19.96 -16.23 -1.20
C SER A 14 18.72 -15.94 -0.33
N LYS A 15 18.90 -15.86 0.99
CA LYS A 15 17.84 -15.48 1.95
C LYS A 15 17.22 -14.09 1.62
N PRO A 16 17.99 -13.03 1.31
CA PRO A 16 17.41 -11.74 0.91
C PRO A 16 16.58 -11.80 -0.39
N ALA A 17 17.00 -12.59 -1.37
CA ALA A 17 16.27 -12.77 -2.61
C ALA A 17 14.94 -13.51 -2.40
N LEU A 18 14.93 -14.53 -1.54
CA LEU A 18 13.69 -15.21 -1.13
C LEU A 18 12.74 -14.25 -0.40
N VAL A 19 13.24 -13.46 0.55
CA VAL A 19 12.42 -12.47 1.27
C VAL A 19 11.82 -11.45 0.29
N ARG A 20 12.61 -10.96 -0.67
CA ARG A 20 12.13 -10.03 -1.70
C ARG A 20 11.02 -10.63 -2.55
N ALA A 21 11.16 -11.88 -2.99
CA ALA A 21 10.12 -12.57 -3.77
C ALA A 21 8.81 -12.72 -2.97
N VAL A 22 8.92 -13.07 -1.68
CA VAL A 22 7.75 -13.16 -0.79
C VAL A 22 7.09 -11.80 -0.55
N VAL A 23 7.88 -10.74 -0.37
CA VAL A 23 7.37 -9.37 -0.24
C VAL A 23 6.61 -8.97 -1.51
N LEU A 24 7.17 -9.23 -2.69
CA LEU A 24 6.55 -8.90 -3.97
C LEU A 24 5.23 -9.65 -4.20
N ASP A 25 5.19 -10.96 -3.89
CA ASP A 25 3.95 -11.74 -3.97
C ASP A 25 2.86 -11.18 -3.04
N ARG A 26 3.22 -10.85 -1.80
CA ARG A 26 2.30 -10.24 -0.83
C ARG A 26 1.83 -8.86 -1.28
N ALA A 27 2.73 -8.04 -1.82
CA ALA A 27 2.40 -6.74 -2.39
C ALA A 27 1.36 -6.87 -3.51
N ASN A 28 1.56 -7.80 -4.44
CA ASN A 28 0.62 -8.03 -5.55
C ASN A 28 -0.76 -8.47 -5.04
N ARG A 29 -0.80 -9.37 -4.05
CA ARG A 29 -2.07 -9.82 -3.43
C ARG A 29 -2.77 -8.70 -2.67
N LEU A 30 -2.00 -7.85 -2.00
CA LEU A 30 -2.51 -6.69 -1.27
C LEU A 30 -3.13 -5.68 -2.24
N THR A 31 -2.42 -5.32 -3.31
CA THR A 31 -2.92 -4.42 -4.37
C THR A 31 -4.19 -4.95 -5.03
N ALA A 32 -4.23 -6.26 -5.34
CA ALA A 32 -5.45 -6.87 -5.90
C ALA A 32 -6.65 -6.78 -4.94
N SER A 33 -6.42 -6.96 -3.65
CA SER A 33 -7.47 -6.82 -2.63
C SER A 33 -7.91 -5.36 -2.46
N LEU A 34 -6.97 -4.42 -2.53
CA LEU A 34 -7.25 -2.98 -2.51
C LEU A 34 -8.18 -2.58 -3.67
N THR A 35 -7.94 -3.08 -4.89
CA THR A 35 -8.85 -2.83 -6.02
C THR A 35 -10.28 -3.28 -5.70
N GLY A 36 -10.45 -4.40 -5.00
CA GLY A 36 -11.77 -4.86 -4.53
C GLY A 36 -12.42 -3.93 -3.50
N VAL A 37 -11.63 -3.35 -2.59
CA VAL A 37 -12.10 -2.34 -1.62
C VAL A 37 -12.56 -1.07 -2.33
N LEU A 38 -11.77 -0.59 -3.29
CA LEU A 38 -12.10 0.61 -4.07
C LEU A 38 -13.37 0.40 -4.90
N ALA A 39 -13.51 -0.74 -5.57
CA ALA A 39 -14.68 -1.07 -6.37
C ALA A 39 -15.98 -1.12 -5.56
N ALA A 40 -15.92 -1.37 -4.25
CA ALA A 40 -17.08 -1.41 -3.36
C ALA A 40 -17.53 -0.03 -2.85
N ALA A 41 -16.80 1.04 -3.15
CA ALA A 41 -17.02 2.36 -2.54
C ALA A 41 -18.09 3.23 -3.22
N ASP A 42 -19.02 2.65 -4.00
CA ASP A 42 -20.18 3.32 -4.59
C ASP A 42 -19.90 4.70 -5.23
N SER A 43 -18.74 4.88 -5.86
CA SER A 43 -18.29 6.15 -6.48
C SER A 43 -18.02 7.32 -5.50
N ASP A 44 -18.00 7.07 -4.20
CA ASP A 44 -17.51 8.02 -3.19
C ASP A 44 -15.98 7.94 -3.12
N VAL A 45 -15.29 8.90 -3.74
CA VAL A 45 -13.82 8.96 -3.74
C VAL A 45 -13.27 9.15 -2.33
N HIS A 46 -13.91 9.97 -1.50
CA HIS A 46 -13.43 10.24 -0.15
C HIS A 46 -13.60 9.01 0.74
N GLY A 47 -14.79 8.39 0.71
CA GLY A 47 -15.06 7.12 1.38
C GLY A 47 -14.14 5.99 0.92
N ALA A 48 -13.86 5.89 -0.38
CA ALA A 48 -12.95 4.89 -0.94
C ALA A 48 -11.53 5.02 -0.38
N ILE A 49 -11.04 6.25 -0.21
CA ILE A 49 -9.69 6.51 0.31
C ILE A 49 -9.60 6.15 1.79
N ARG A 50 -10.59 6.56 2.58
CA ARG A 50 -10.66 6.18 4.00
C ARG A 50 -10.69 4.65 4.15
N ALA A 51 -11.52 3.97 3.35
CA ALA A 51 -11.60 2.52 3.33
C ALA A 51 -10.27 1.87 2.90
N ALA A 52 -9.58 2.45 1.91
CA ALA A 52 -8.27 2.01 1.47
C ALA A 52 -7.20 2.13 2.56
N VAL A 53 -7.12 3.26 3.29
CA VAL A 53 -6.16 3.41 4.41
C VAL A 53 -6.41 2.34 5.45
N ARG A 54 -7.67 2.24 5.91
CA ARG A 54 -8.05 1.28 6.94
C ARG A 54 -7.67 -0.14 6.53
N PHE A 55 -8.03 -0.54 5.32
CA PHE A 55 -7.69 -1.84 4.76
C PHE A 55 -6.17 -2.10 4.74
N LEU A 56 -5.37 -1.15 4.26
CA LEU A 56 -3.92 -1.32 4.16
C LEU A 56 -3.26 -1.41 5.55
N LEU A 57 -3.69 -0.60 6.51
CA LEU A 57 -3.20 -0.63 7.88
C LEU A 57 -3.60 -1.92 8.61
N ASP A 58 -4.85 -2.37 8.46
CA ASP A 58 -5.32 -3.64 9.02
C ASP A 58 -4.54 -4.83 8.45
N ALA A 59 -4.35 -4.86 7.12
CA ALA A 59 -3.60 -5.89 6.44
C ALA A 59 -2.13 -5.94 6.91
N ALA A 60 -1.50 -4.77 7.04
CA ALA A 60 -0.13 -4.65 7.54
C ALA A 60 0.00 -5.11 9.01
N ARG A 61 -0.95 -4.74 9.87
CA ARG A 61 -0.98 -5.15 11.28
C ARG A 61 -1.26 -6.65 11.46
N ALA A 62 -2.00 -7.26 10.54
CA ALA A 62 -2.24 -8.69 10.54
C ALA A 62 -1.03 -9.50 10.04
N ASP A 63 -0.18 -8.91 9.19
CA ASP A 63 0.90 -9.63 8.50
C ASP A 63 2.11 -9.94 9.43
N PRO A 64 2.41 -11.24 9.69
CA PRO A 64 3.57 -11.63 10.48
C PRO A 64 4.92 -11.21 9.86
N LEU A 65 5.01 -11.17 8.53
CA LEU A 65 6.20 -10.75 7.82
C LEU A 65 6.45 -9.25 8.04
N VAL A 66 5.42 -8.41 7.97
CA VAL A 66 5.54 -6.98 8.30
C VAL A 66 6.03 -6.81 9.74
N LYS A 67 5.46 -7.52 10.71
CA LYS A 67 5.93 -7.51 12.11
C LYS A 67 7.40 -7.92 12.25
N CYS A 68 7.81 -8.99 11.57
CA CYS A 68 9.20 -9.43 11.59
C CYS A 68 10.15 -8.40 10.96
N LEU A 69 9.74 -7.72 9.89
CA LEU A 69 10.56 -6.73 9.21
C LEU A 69 10.66 -5.41 10.00
N VAL A 70 9.60 -5.02 10.71
CA VAL A 70 9.55 -3.77 11.50
C VAL A 70 10.15 -3.93 12.90
N SER A 71 9.97 -5.09 13.55
CA SER A 71 10.44 -5.35 14.92
C SER A 71 11.73 -6.18 15.01
N GLY A 72 12.30 -6.59 13.87
CA GLY A 72 13.47 -7.46 13.83
C GLY A 72 14.76 -6.75 14.31
N PRO A 73 15.70 -7.47 14.96
CA PRO A 73 16.99 -6.92 15.36
C PRO A 73 17.92 -6.60 14.17
N ASP A 74 17.59 -7.12 12.98
CA ASP A 74 18.38 -7.00 11.76
C ASP A 74 17.89 -5.82 10.91
N GLY A 75 18.52 -4.65 11.05
CA GLY A 75 18.25 -3.46 10.23
C GLY A 75 18.36 -3.66 8.71
N ASP A 76 19.06 -4.72 8.27
CA ASP A 76 19.15 -5.14 6.86
C ASP A 76 17.79 -5.54 6.26
N LEU A 77 16.85 -6.01 7.08
CA LEU A 77 15.51 -6.36 6.64
C LEU A 77 14.59 -5.14 6.52
N LEU A 78 14.83 -4.10 7.31
CA LEU A 78 14.14 -2.82 7.18
C LEU A 78 14.48 -2.14 5.84
N ALA A 79 15.72 -2.29 5.36
CA ALA A 79 16.11 -1.84 4.02
C ALA A 79 15.30 -2.53 2.90
N LEU A 80 14.81 -3.76 3.11
CA LEU A 80 13.91 -4.42 2.16
C LEU A 80 12.49 -3.85 2.20
N VAL A 81 12.05 -3.29 3.32
CA VAL A 81 10.77 -2.56 3.43
C VAL A 81 10.87 -1.18 2.79
N THR A 82 11.98 -0.46 2.96
CA THR A 82 12.16 0.91 2.42
C THR A 82 12.58 0.94 0.96
N THR A 83 13.47 0.05 0.52
CA THR A 83 13.94 -0.03 -0.87
C THR A 83 13.13 -1.01 -1.72
N GLY A 84 12.45 -1.97 -1.09
CA GLY A 84 11.59 -2.96 -1.75
C GLY A 84 10.11 -2.58 -1.78
N SER A 85 9.73 -1.39 -1.31
CA SER A 85 8.36 -0.88 -1.35
C SER A 85 7.98 -0.24 -2.69
N ALA A 86 8.92 -0.05 -3.63
CA ALA A 86 8.60 0.51 -4.95
C ALA A 86 7.43 -0.22 -5.64
N PRO A 87 7.36 -1.57 -5.69
CA PRO A 87 6.21 -2.28 -6.26
C PRO A 87 4.89 -2.04 -5.52
N ILE A 88 4.94 -1.82 -4.21
CA ILE A 88 3.74 -1.50 -3.40
C ILE A 88 3.28 -0.09 -3.72
N ILE A 89 4.21 0.87 -3.76
CA ILE A 89 3.93 2.27 -4.09
C ILE A 89 3.37 2.37 -5.50
N ASP A 90 4.03 1.77 -6.49
CA ASP A 90 3.61 1.80 -7.89
C ASP A 90 2.25 1.12 -8.06
N GLY A 91 2.05 -0.05 -7.46
CA GLY A 91 0.79 -0.79 -7.53
C GLY A 91 -0.39 -0.06 -6.90
N THR A 92 -0.19 0.50 -5.71
CA THR A 92 -1.23 1.26 -4.97
C THR A 92 -1.54 2.57 -5.70
N THR A 93 -0.52 3.29 -6.14
CA THR A 93 -0.65 4.54 -6.90
C THR A 93 -1.47 4.31 -8.16
N ARG A 94 -1.16 3.25 -8.90
CA ARG A 94 -1.90 2.87 -10.09
C ARG A 94 -3.34 2.49 -9.77
N ALA A 95 -3.58 1.62 -8.79
CA ALA A 95 -4.93 1.18 -8.44
C ALA A 95 -5.85 2.35 -8.05
N LEU A 96 -5.35 3.31 -7.26
CA LEU A 96 -6.09 4.51 -6.89
C LEU A 96 -6.31 5.45 -8.08
N THR A 97 -5.30 5.62 -8.94
CA THR A 97 -5.42 6.46 -10.14
C THR A 97 -6.45 5.90 -11.12
N ASP A 98 -6.39 4.60 -11.36
CA ASP A 98 -7.33 3.90 -12.24
C ASP A 98 -8.76 4.03 -11.69
N TYR A 99 -8.96 3.78 -10.38
CA TYR A 99 -10.26 3.94 -9.72
C TYR A 99 -10.84 5.36 -9.86
N VAL A 100 -10.05 6.39 -9.51
CA VAL A 100 -10.55 7.77 -9.52
C VAL A 100 -10.87 8.24 -10.95
N THR A 101 -10.05 7.86 -11.93
CA THR A 101 -10.29 8.24 -13.34
C THR A 101 -11.45 7.48 -13.96
N GLU A 102 -11.74 6.26 -13.51
CA GLU A 102 -12.95 5.51 -13.88
C GLU A 102 -14.21 6.14 -13.28
N VAL A 103 -14.18 6.47 -11.98
CA VAL A 103 -15.33 7.07 -11.27
C VAL A 103 -15.59 8.52 -11.70
N ARG A 104 -14.55 9.29 -12.01
CA ARG A 104 -14.63 10.69 -12.46
C ARG A 104 -13.86 10.88 -13.77
N PRO A 105 -14.46 10.50 -14.91
CA PRO A 105 -13.87 10.73 -16.22
C PRO A 105 -13.56 12.21 -16.45
N GLY A 106 -12.39 12.51 -17.01
CA GLY A 106 -11.93 13.87 -17.27
C GLY A 106 -10.98 14.45 -16.19
N THR A 107 -10.87 13.79 -15.04
CA THR A 107 -9.91 14.18 -14.00
C THR A 107 -8.47 14.06 -14.50
N ASP A 108 -7.60 15.00 -14.10
CA ASP A 108 -6.16 14.94 -14.40
C ASP A 108 -5.49 13.75 -13.69
N ALA A 109 -5.28 12.67 -14.45
CA ALA A 109 -4.65 11.43 -13.97
C ALA A 109 -3.28 11.66 -13.34
N ARG A 110 -2.51 12.66 -13.79
CA ARG A 110 -1.19 12.95 -13.20
C ARG A 110 -1.34 13.53 -11.81
N ARG A 111 -2.29 14.43 -11.59
CA ARG A 111 -2.55 14.99 -10.25
C ARG A 111 -3.10 13.94 -9.30
N VAL A 112 -3.97 13.06 -9.77
CA VAL A 112 -4.44 11.90 -9.00
C VAL A 112 -3.28 10.99 -8.61
N ALA A 113 -2.38 10.67 -9.55
CA ALA A 113 -1.21 9.84 -9.26
C ALA A 113 -0.28 10.47 -8.20
N VAL A 114 -0.11 11.79 -8.21
CA VAL A 114 0.65 12.51 -7.17
C VAL A 114 0.00 12.35 -5.80
N ALA A 115 -1.33 12.49 -5.71
CA ALA A 115 -2.06 12.28 -4.47
C ALA A 115 -1.93 10.84 -3.97
N ALA A 116 -2.04 9.87 -4.88
CA ALA A 116 -1.99 8.44 -4.58
C ALA A 116 -0.58 7.98 -4.14
N ASP A 117 0.49 8.50 -4.72
CA ASP A 117 1.87 8.25 -4.25
C ASP A 117 2.07 8.80 -2.83
N ALA A 118 1.68 10.06 -2.59
CA ALA A 118 1.81 10.69 -1.28
C ALA A 118 1.02 9.94 -0.20
N PHE A 119 -0.24 9.60 -0.52
CA PHE A 119 -1.09 8.72 0.29
C PHE A 119 -0.38 7.41 0.65
N THR A 120 0.18 6.71 -0.34
CA THR A 120 0.79 5.40 -0.12
C THR A 120 2.01 5.50 0.79
N ARG A 121 2.81 6.56 0.64
CA ARG A 121 3.96 6.84 1.50
C ARG A 121 3.56 7.13 2.94
N LEU A 122 2.46 7.87 3.17
CA LEU A 122 1.93 8.10 4.51
C LEU A 122 1.48 6.80 5.17
N VAL A 123 0.75 5.95 4.45
CA VAL A 123 0.33 4.63 4.96
C VAL A 123 1.54 3.78 5.33
N ILE A 124 2.56 3.70 4.46
CA ILE A 124 3.80 2.99 4.75
C ILE A 124 4.48 3.56 6.02
N SER A 125 4.49 4.88 6.19
CA SER A 125 5.03 5.52 7.39
C SER A 125 4.34 5.03 8.66
N HIS A 126 3.00 4.98 8.68
CA HIS A 126 2.23 4.47 9.82
C HIS A 126 2.42 2.97 10.07
N VAL A 127 2.74 2.19 9.03
CA VAL A 127 3.09 0.77 9.18
C VAL A 127 4.46 0.60 9.83
N VAL A 128 5.45 1.41 9.42
CA VAL A 128 6.84 1.32 9.91
C VAL A 128 6.98 1.89 11.32
N LEU A 129 6.31 3.00 11.61
CA LEU A 129 6.35 3.67 12.91
C LEU A 129 4.91 3.87 13.44
N PRO A 130 4.29 2.82 13.99
CA PRO A 130 2.94 2.91 14.52
C PRO A 130 2.94 3.73 15.82
N ASP A 131 2.33 4.91 15.78
CA ASP A 131 2.17 5.84 16.91
C ASP A 131 0.68 6.07 17.29
N ARG A 132 -0.25 5.54 16.50
CA ARG A 132 -1.70 5.80 16.56
C ARG A 132 -2.53 4.53 16.37
N GLU A 133 -3.80 4.59 16.74
CA GLU A 133 -4.78 3.58 16.34
C GLU A 133 -5.10 3.69 14.84
N ILE A 134 -5.53 2.58 14.23
CA ILE A 134 -5.73 2.48 12.78
C ILE A 134 -6.76 3.49 12.29
N ASP A 135 -7.85 3.66 13.04
CA ASP A 135 -8.93 4.56 12.65
C ASP A 135 -8.50 6.02 12.72
N ASP A 136 -7.70 6.41 13.71
CA ASP A 136 -7.16 7.76 13.82
C ASP A 136 -6.17 8.05 12.68
N ALA A 137 -5.27 7.11 12.37
CA ALA A 137 -4.33 7.26 11.25
C ALA A 137 -5.04 7.31 9.88
N ALA A 138 -6.13 6.55 9.71
CA ALA A 138 -6.95 6.61 8.52
C ALA A 138 -7.60 7.98 8.32
N ASP A 139 -8.07 8.56 9.42
CA ASP A 139 -8.73 9.86 9.42
C ASP A 139 -7.72 10.98 9.16
N ASP A 140 -6.57 10.96 9.83
CA ASP A 140 -5.49 11.91 9.61
C ASP A 140 -5.00 11.89 8.14
N VAL A 141 -4.80 10.71 7.55
CA VAL A 141 -4.36 10.59 6.14
C VAL A 141 -5.45 11.10 5.18
N ALA A 142 -6.72 10.78 5.44
CA ALA A 142 -7.83 11.25 4.63
C ALA A 142 -7.97 12.78 4.73
N ASP A 143 -7.82 13.37 5.91
CA ASP A 143 -7.92 14.81 6.14
C ASP A 143 -6.78 15.60 5.49
N VAL A 144 -5.57 15.01 5.42
CA VAL A 144 -4.42 15.63 4.74
C VAL A 144 -4.56 15.59 3.22
N ILE A 145 -4.98 14.45 2.65
CA ILE A 145 -5.02 14.26 1.20
C ILE A 145 -6.35 14.74 0.58
N GLY A 146 -7.43 14.71 1.36
CA GLY A 146 -8.80 15.04 0.96
C GLY A 146 -8.93 16.41 0.28
N PRO A 147 -8.42 17.52 0.86
CA PRO A 147 -8.51 18.84 0.24
C PRO A 147 -7.88 18.92 -1.15
N TYR A 148 -6.71 18.32 -1.34
CA TYR A 148 -6.04 18.28 -2.63
C TYR A 148 -6.83 17.47 -3.66
N LEU A 149 -7.38 16.33 -3.25
CA LEU A 149 -8.22 15.54 -4.14
C LEU A 149 -9.52 16.24 -4.50
N MET A 150 -10.17 16.92 -3.56
CA MET A 150 -11.35 17.72 -3.85
C MET A 150 -11.05 18.80 -4.88
N GLU A 151 -9.89 19.47 -4.77
CA GLU A 151 -9.42 20.42 -5.78
C GLU A 151 -9.26 19.76 -7.16
N VAL A 152 -8.57 18.61 -7.21
CA VAL A 152 -8.35 17.83 -8.45
C VAL A 152 -9.67 17.41 -9.10
N LEU A 153 -10.61 16.93 -8.30
CA LEU A 153 -11.94 16.49 -8.76
C LEU A 153 -12.83 17.67 -9.19
N SER A 154 -12.61 18.87 -8.66
CA SER A 154 -13.37 20.09 -8.99
C SER A 154 -12.86 20.82 -10.22
N ALA A 155 -11.63 20.54 -10.66
CA ALA A 155 -10.98 21.18 -11.81
C ALA A 155 -11.40 20.59 -13.17
N THR A 156 -12.44 19.75 -13.19
CA THR A 156 -13.01 19.07 -14.36
C THR A 156 -14.40 19.61 -14.66
#